data_AF-K9RHF7-F1
#
_entry.id   AF-K9RHF7-F1
#
_cell.length_a   1.000
_cell.length_b   1.000
_cell.length_c   1.000
_cell.angle_alpha   90.00
_cell.angle_beta   90.00
_cell.angle_gamma   90.00
#
_symmetry.space_group_name_H-M   'P 1'
#
loop_
_entity.id
_entity.type
_entity.pdbx_description
1 polymer ?
#
loop_
_entity_poly.entity_id
_entity_poly.type
_entity_poly.pdbx_seq_one_letter_code
_entity_poly.pdbx_strand_id
1 'polypeptide(L)'
;MANFKRRNRPQLKKNPIGTILVILIWSVAMGWLLTFATNAHGAVPPSEIGTVDIVPAAHQLGQKLYLENCSSCHLAIPPSVLPTQTWKNLLQDPQHYGATLKPLIDPPRILVWRYLSTFSRPHKEEERTPYRINKSRFFKALHPQVELQRPVQVGSCVSCHPGATEYNFRKIRSKV
;
A
#
# COMPACT_ATOMS: atom_id res chain seq x y z
N MET A 1 77.58 26.02 -6.44
CA MET A 1 77.71 24.71 -5.73
C MET A 1 76.54 24.58 -4.76
N ALA A 2 75.55 23.74 -5.06
CA ALA A 2 74.43 23.46 -4.16
C ALA A 2 74.44 21.98 -3.78
N ASN A 3 74.59 21.71 -2.49
CA ASN A 3 74.87 20.40 -1.91
C ASN A 3 73.54 19.73 -1.51
N PHE A 4 73.11 18.71 -2.26
CA PHE A 4 71.81 18.04 -2.01
C PHE A 4 71.99 16.92 -0.98
N LYS A 5 71.66 17.20 0.28
CA LYS A 5 71.68 16.22 1.37
C LYS A 5 70.51 15.25 1.22
N ARG A 6 70.76 14.02 0.74
CA ARG A 6 69.76 12.94 0.67
C ARG A 6 69.26 12.58 2.07
N ARG A 7 67.97 12.81 2.32
CA ARG A 7 67.27 12.44 3.56
C ARG A 7 66.79 10.99 3.44
N ASN A 8 67.34 10.08 4.24
CA ASN A 8 66.88 8.69 4.30
C ASN A 8 65.43 8.62 4.80
N ARG A 9 64.51 8.06 3.99
CA ARG A 9 63.15 7.71 4.42
C ARG A 9 63.19 6.36 5.15
N PRO A 10 62.62 6.24 6.36
CA PRO A 10 62.52 4.95 7.03
C PRO A 10 61.59 4.03 6.23
N GLN A 11 62.08 2.86 5.84
CA GLN A 11 61.25 1.84 5.23
C GLN A 11 60.37 1.23 6.32
N LEU A 12 59.05 1.45 6.23
CA LEU A 12 58.08 0.71 7.05
C LEU A 12 58.21 -0.78 6.70
N LYS A 13 58.68 -1.58 7.66
CA LYS A 13 58.60 -3.05 7.58
C LYS A 13 57.13 -3.44 7.49
N LYS A 14 56.69 -3.81 6.29
CA LYS A 14 55.35 -4.35 6.06
C LYS A 14 55.31 -5.76 6.63
N ASN A 15 54.64 -5.94 7.77
CA ASN A 15 54.41 -7.26 8.35
C ASN A 15 53.21 -7.92 7.62
N PRO A 16 53.45 -8.89 6.72
CA PRO A 16 52.38 -9.45 5.87
C PRO A 16 51.31 -10.16 6.69
N ILE A 17 51.70 -10.74 7.84
CA ILE A 17 50.79 -11.41 8.77
C ILE A 17 49.82 -10.40 9.40
N GLY A 18 50.30 -9.20 9.76
CA GLY A 18 49.45 -8.15 10.34
C GLY A 18 48.41 -7.65 9.35
N THR A 19 48.78 -7.51 8.07
CA THR A 19 47.82 -7.12 7.02
C THR A 19 46.76 -8.20 6.76
N ILE A 20 47.14 -9.48 6.82
CA ILE A 20 46.18 -10.59 6.65
C ILE A 20 45.17 -10.62 7.79
N LEU A 21 45.62 -10.42 9.04
CA LEU A 21 44.72 -10.37 10.20
C LEU A 21 43.72 -9.22 10.13
N VAL A 22 44.15 -8.03 9.69
CA VAL A 22 43.25 -6.88 9.51
C VAL A 22 42.20 -7.16 8.44
N ILE A 23 42.59 -7.79 7.32
CA ILE A 23 41.66 -8.16 6.25
C ILE A 23 40.63 -9.16 6.76
N LEU A 24 41.06 -10.21 7.49
CA LEU A 24 40.15 -11.22 8.05
C LEU A 24 39.14 -10.60 9.03
N ILE A 25 39.58 -9.71 9.92
CA ILE A 25 38.69 -9.01 10.86
C ILE A 25 37.67 -8.17 10.10
N TRP A 26 38.10 -7.43 9.07
CA TRP A 26 37.20 -6.64 8.24
C TRP A 26 36.21 -7.50 7.45
N SER A 27 36.63 -8.66 6.92
CA SER A 27 35.75 -9.60 6.24
C SER A 27 34.67 -10.17 7.17
N VAL A 28 35.03 -10.51 8.41
CA VAL A 28 34.07 -10.99 9.41
C VAL A 28 33.09 -9.88 9.81
N ALA A 29 33.58 -8.66 10.05
CA ALA A 29 32.74 -7.50 10.38
C ALA A 29 31.75 -7.18 9.26
N MET A 30 32.19 -7.20 7.99
CA MET A 30 31.30 -7.01 6.84
C MET A 30 30.28 -8.15 6.71
N GLY A 31 30.68 -9.40 6.94
CA GLY A 31 29.77 -10.55 6.93
C GLY A 31 28.68 -10.45 8.01
N TRP A 32 29.03 -9.97 9.21
CA TRP A 32 28.07 -9.75 10.29
C TRP A 32 27.10 -8.61 9.97
N LEU A 33 27.58 -7.53 9.34
CA LEU A 33 26.74 -6.41 8.91
C LEU A 33 25.71 -6.85 7.85
N LEU A 34 26.12 -7.67 6.88
CA LEU A 34 25.22 -8.22 5.87
C LEU A 34 24.14 -9.11 6.49
N THR A 35 24.50 -9.90 7.50
CA THR A 35 23.56 -10.78 8.21
C THR A 35 22.55 -9.98 9.04
N PHE A 36 22.95 -8.85 9.66
CA PHE A 36 22.02 -7.96 10.34
C PHE A 36 21.07 -7.25 9.36
N ALA A 37 21.58 -6.81 8.21
CA ALA A 37 20.78 -6.15 7.18
C ALA A 37 19.71 -7.08 6.58
N THR A 38 20.02 -8.37 6.39
CA THR A 38 19.04 -9.35 5.87
C THR A 38 17.98 -9.72 6.92
N ASN A 39 18.35 -9.81 8.20
CA ASN A 39 17.36 -10.07 9.27
C ASN A 39 16.38 -8.92 9.48
N ALA A 40 16.78 -7.66 9.25
CA ALA A 40 15.87 -6.51 9.28
C ALA A 40 14.80 -6.56 8.15
N HIS A 41 15.05 -7.28 7.06
CA HIS A 41 14.12 -7.44 5.94
C HIS A 41 13.33 -8.77 6.00
N GLY A 42 13.62 -9.65 6.97
CA GLY A 42 13.11 -11.03 7.01
C GLY A 42 11.80 -11.25 7.76
N ALA A 43 11.20 -10.21 8.35
CA ALA A 43 10.03 -10.38 9.21
C ALA A 43 8.94 -9.33 8.97
N VAL A 44 8.60 -9.05 7.70
CA VAL A 44 7.26 -8.53 7.41
C VAL A 44 6.35 -9.76 7.43
N PRO A 45 5.54 -10.00 8.48
CA PRO A 45 4.51 -11.04 8.42
C PRO A 45 3.70 -10.80 7.15
N PRO A 46 3.29 -11.84 6.41
CA PRO A 46 2.45 -11.64 5.22
C PRO A 46 1.29 -10.76 5.65
N SER A 47 1.26 -9.52 5.16
CA SER A 47 0.17 -8.61 5.44
C SER A 47 -1.08 -9.34 5.02
N GLU A 48 -1.97 -9.59 5.98
CA GLU A 48 -3.21 -10.29 5.68
C GLU A 48 -3.90 -9.50 4.56
N ILE A 49 -4.03 -10.11 3.38
CA ILE A 49 -4.58 -9.44 2.21
C ILE A 49 -6.04 -9.12 2.54
N GLY A 50 -6.33 -7.89 2.96
CA GLY A 50 -7.64 -7.51 3.50
C GLY A 50 -8.73 -7.34 2.43
N THR A 51 -8.38 -7.26 1.15
CA THR A 51 -9.35 -7.08 0.06
C THR A 51 -9.17 -8.14 -1.03
N VAL A 52 -9.91 -8.03 -2.13
CA VAL A 52 -9.86 -9.01 -3.23
C VAL A 52 -8.51 -9.01 -3.95
N ASP A 53 -7.89 -7.83 -4.08
CA ASP A 53 -6.71 -7.63 -4.91
C ASP A 53 -5.46 -7.38 -4.05
N ILE A 54 -4.32 -7.96 -4.45
CA ILE A 54 -3.01 -7.67 -3.85
C ILE A 54 -2.53 -6.32 -4.39
N VAL A 55 -2.12 -5.42 -3.49
CA VAL A 55 -1.65 -4.07 -3.85
C VAL A 55 -0.11 -4.06 -3.91
N PRO A 56 0.52 -3.91 -5.10
CA PRO A 56 1.97 -3.82 -5.23
C PRO A 56 2.51 -2.53 -4.60
N ALA A 57 3.81 -2.52 -4.27
CA ALA A 57 4.51 -1.39 -3.64
C ALA A 57 4.25 -0.04 -4.34
N ALA A 58 4.19 -0.03 -5.67
CA ALA A 58 3.94 1.17 -6.47
C ALA A 58 2.59 1.86 -6.19
N HIS A 59 1.60 1.15 -5.62
CA HIS A 59 0.27 1.67 -5.32
C HIS A 59 -0.01 1.82 -3.81
N GLN A 60 0.90 1.40 -2.93
CA GLN A 60 0.70 1.43 -1.48
C GLN A 60 0.52 2.86 -0.95
N LEU A 61 1.28 3.83 -1.47
CA LEU A 61 1.11 5.23 -1.07
C LEU A 61 -0.28 5.78 -1.48
N GLY A 62 -0.76 5.43 -2.68
CA GLY A 62 -2.09 5.80 -3.15
C GLY A 62 -3.20 5.18 -2.29
N GLN A 63 -3.04 3.93 -1.88
CA GLN A 63 -3.95 3.27 -0.95
C GLN A 63 -3.93 3.93 0.43
N LYS A 64 -2.75 4.26 0.97
CA LYS A 64 -2.63 4.93 2.26
C LYS A 64 -3.38 6.26 2.26
N LEU A 65 -3.13 7.11 1.24
CA LEU A 65 -3.84 8.38 1.08
C LEU A 65 -5.35 8.17 0.89
N TYR A 66 -5.76 7.13 0.19
CA TYR A 66 -7.16 6.77 0.05
C TYR A 66 -7.80 6.47 1.41
N LEU A 67 -7.17 5.63 2.24
CA LEU A 67 -7.68 5.31 3.58
C LEU A 67 -7.74 6.57 4.45
N GLU A 68 -6.67 7.36 4.51
CA GLU A 68 -6.62 8.60 5.31
C GLU A 68 -7.75 9.58 4.99
N ASN A 69 -8.18 9.66 3.73
CA ASN A 69 -9.16 10.65 3.28
C ASN A 69 -10.57 10.08 3.09
N CYS A 70 -10.72 8.76 2.93
CA CYS A 70 -11.99 8.11 2.63
C CYS A 70 -12.48 7.14 3.72
N SER A 71 -11.74 7.00 4.84
CA SER A 71 -12.16 6.24 6.02
C SER A 71 -12.57 7.11 7.23
N SER A 72 -12.66 8.43 7.06
CA SER A 72 -12.92 9.38 8.17
C SER A 72 -14.39 9.49 8.56
N CYS A 73 -15.30 9.42 7.58
CA CYS A 73 -16.74 9.56 7.79
C CYS A 73 -17.50 8.22 7.74
N HIS A 74 -16.98 7.26 6.98
CA HIS A 74 -17.55 5.93 6.79
C HIS A 74 -16.42 4.94 6.51
N LEU A 75 -16.71 3.65 6.45
CA LEU A 75 -15.72 2.65 6.04
C LEU A 75 -15.16 2.97 4.66
N ALA A 76 -13.84 2.82 4.48
CA ALA A 76 -13.24 2.89 3.16
C ALA A 76 -13.69 1.66 2.34
N ILE A 77 -14.26 1.93 1.17
CA ILE A 77 -14.88 0.92 0.32
C ILE A 77 -13.86 0.36 -0.68
N PRO A 78 -13.66 -0.97 -0.76
CA PRO A 78 -12.71 -1.55 -1.70
C PRO A 78 -12.99 -1.14 -3.16
N PRO A 79 -11.97 -0.76 -3.95
CA PRO A 79 -12.16 -0.31 -5.32
C PRO A 79 -12.93 -1.31 -6.20
N SER A 80 -12.77 -2.61 -5.92
CA SER A 80 -13.36 -3.71 -6.67
C SER A 80 -14.89 -3.77 -6.66
N VAL A 81 -15.57 -3.06 -5.76
CA VAL A 81 -17.04 -3.08 -5.67
C VAL A 81 -17.73 -2.06 -6.58
N LEU A 82 -16.99 -1.13 -7.21
CA LEU A 82 -17.52 -0.08 -8.08
C LEU A 82 -16.75 0.01 -9.40
N PRO A 83 -17.40 0.47 -10.49
CA PRO A 83 -16.70 0.74 -11.73
C PRO A 83 -15.73 1.92 -11.64
N THR A 84 -14.69 1.90 -12.47
CA THR A 84 -13.69 2.99 -12.56
C THR A 84 -14.31 4.37 -12.77
N GLN A 85 -15.35 4.45 -13.60
CA GLN A 85 -16.04 5.72 -13.88
C GLN A 85 -16.77 6.26 -12.65
N THR A 86 -17.28 5.38 -11.77
CA THR A 86 -17.90 5.81 -10.51
C THR A 86 -16.89 6.44 -9.59
N TRP A 87 -15.71 5.82 -9.44
CA TRP A 87 -14.62 6.40 -8.64
C TRP A 87 -14.13 7.74 -9.18
N LYS A 88 -14.03 7.87 -10.51
CA LYS A 88 -13.68 9.15 -11.14
C LYS A 88 -14.67 10.24 -10.76
N ASN A 89 -15.97 9.96 -10.88
CA ASN A 89 -17.02 10.90 -10.53
C ASN A 89 -16.94 11.27 -9.04
N LEU A 90 -16.80 10.29 -8.14
CA LEU A 90 -16.71 10.52 -6.69
C LEU A 90 -15.50 11.38 -6.29
N LEU A 91 -14.35 11.20 -6.93
CA LEU A 91 -13.17 12.03 -6.66
C LEU A 91 -13.30 13.49 -7.14
N GLN A 92 -14.17 13.74 -8.10
CA GLN A 92 -14.40 15.06 -8.69
C GLN A 92 -15.58 15.79 -8.06
N ASP A 93 -16.49 15.05 -7.41
CA ASP A 93 -17.72 15.57 -6.85
C ASP A 93 -17.49 16.08 -5.42
N PRO A 94 -17.55 17.40 -5.16
CA PRO A 94 -17.48 17.91 -3.80
C PRO A 94 -18.75 17.59 -3.00
N GLN A 95 -19.88 17.26 -3.65
CA GLN A 95 -21.14 16.91 -3.00
C GLN A 95 -21.23 15.39 -2.78
N HIS A 96 -20.77 14.95 -1.62
CA HIS A 96 -20.70 13.53 -1.27
C HIS A 96 -21.86 13.12 -0.37
N TYR A 97 -22.97 12.71 -0.99
CA TYR A 97 -24.15 12.16 -0.31
C TYR A 97 -24.74 13.05 0.80
N GLY A 98 -24.83 14.36 0.56
CA GLY A 98 -25.37 15.34 1.51
C GLY A 98 -24.32 15.97 2.42
N ALA A 99 -23.05 15.57 2.30
CA ALA A 99 -21.92 16.28 2.87
C ALA A 99 -21.13 17.00 1.76
N THR A 100 -20.54 18.15 2.09
CA THR A 100 -19.57 18.81 1.20
C THR A 100 -18.16 18.42 1.63
N LEU A 101 -17.42 17.73 0.75
CA LEU A 101 -16.03 17.36 0.99
C LEU A 101 -15.10 18.45 0.47
N LYS A 102 -13.97 18.63 1.16
CA LYS A 102 -12.83 19.34 0.58
C LYS A 102 -12.16 18.43 -0.46
N PRO A 103 -12.10 18.82 -1.74
CA PRO A 103 -11.46 17.99 -2.75
C PRO A 103 -9.97 17.77 -2.46
N LEU A 104 -9.48 16.58 -2.82
CA LEU A 104 -8.04 16.33 -2.84
C LEU A 104 -7.39 17.21 -3.90
N ILE A 105 -6.30 17.88 -3.55
CA ILE A 105 -5.47 18.64 -4.49
C ILE A 105 -4.27 17.79 -4.88
N ASP A 106 -3.71 18.03 -6.07
CA ASP A 106 -2.52 17.34 -6.53
C ASP A 106 -1.29 17.69 -5.67
N PRO A 107 -0.34 16.77 -5.48
CA PRO A 107 -0.27 15.40 -6.05
C PRO A 107 -1.11 14.28 -5.39
N PRO A 108 -1.59 14.35 -4.12
CA PRO A 108 -2.34 13.26 -3.50
C PRO A 108 -3.50 12.69 -4.33
N ARG A 109 -4.28 13.56 -4.98
CA ARG A 109 -5.41 13.14 -5.81
C ARG A 109 -4.98 12.21 -6.95
N ILE A 110 -3.84 12.45 -7.58
CA ILE A 110 -3.30 11.59 -8.66
C ILE A 110 -2.94 10.21 -8.13
N LEU A 111 -2.32 10.15 -6.95
CA LEU A 111 -1.92 8.88 -6.32
C LEU A 111 -3.14 8.06 -5.92
N VAL A 112 -4.15 8.71 -5.32
CA VAL A 112 -5.43 8.08 -4.98
C VAL A 112 -6.15 7.62 -6.25
N TRP A 113 -6.21 8.45 -7.30
CA TRP A 113 -6.80 8.07 -8.57
C TRP A 113 -6.09 6.86 -9.20
N ARG A 114 -4.76 6.82 -9.18
CA ARG A 114 -3.99 5.70 -9.71
C ARG A 114 -4.28 4.41 -8.94
N TYR A 115 -4.43 4.48 -7.61
CA TYR A 115 -4.89 3.33 -6.83
C TYR A 115 -6.32 2.92 -7.21
N LEU A 116 -7.29 3.82 -7.13
CA LEU A 116 -8.69 3.49 -7.41
C LEU A 116 -8.90 2.97 -8.83
N SER A 117 -8.33 3.63 -9.84
CA SER A 117 -8.47 3.21 -11.24
C SER A 117 -7.88 1.83 -11.51
N THR A 118 -6.71 1.51 -10.95
CA THR A 118 -6.06 0.20 -11.12
C THR A 118 -6.83 -0.96 -10.46
N PHE A 119 -7.42 -0.75 -9.27
CA PHE A 119 -8.09 -1.83 -8.53
C PHE A 119 -9.62 -1.81 -8.65
N SER A 120 -10.18 -0.83 -9.34
CA SER A 120 -11.60 -0.83 -9.71
C SER A 120 -11.88 -1.78 -10.87
N ARG A 121 -13.15 -1.91 -11.26
CA ARG A 121 -13.55 -2.81 -12.33
C ARG A 121 -14.00 -2.03 -13.58
N PRO A 122 -13.73 -2.55 -14.79
CA PRO A 122 -14.07 -1.84 -16.03
C PRO A 122 -15.59 -1.79 -16.21
N HIS A 123 -16.08 -0.60 -16.57
CA HIS A 123 -17.49 -0.38 -16.91
C HIS A 123 -17.76 -0.83 -18.35
N LYS A 124 -18.94 -1.39 -18.63
CA LYS A 124 -19.39 -1.66 -20.01
C LYS A 124 -20.10 -0.43 -20.55
N GLU A 125 -19.87 -0.05 -21.82
CA GLU A 125 -20.40 1.20 -22.38
C GLU A 125 -21.94 1.27 -22.36
N GLU A 126 -22.62 0.13 -22.49
CA GLU A 126 -24.08 0.04 -22.53
C GLU A 126 -24.73 0.01 -21.13
N GLU A 127 -23.95 -0.09 -20.05
CA GLU A 127 -24.46 -0.14 -18.68
C GLU A 127 -24.58 1.27 -18.10
N ARG A 128 -25.61 1.55 -17.30
CA ARG A 128 -25.67 2.83 -16.54
C ARG A 128 -24.62 2.82 -15.44
N THR A 129 -23.81 3.88 -15.34
CA THR A 129 -22.82 4.03 -14.27
C THR A 129 -23.50 4.16 -12.90
N PRO A 130 -23.39 3.16 -12.01
CA PRO A 130 -24.01 3.19 -10.69
C PRO A 130 -23.27 4.15 -9.76
N TYR A 131 -23.97 5.16 -9.21
CA TYR A 131 -23.38 6.05 -8.20
C TYR A 131 -23.45 5.49 -6.76
N ARG A 132 -24.10 4.33 -6.55
CA ARG A 132 -24.21 3.68 -5.23
C ARG A 132 -23.85 2.21 -5.31
N ILE A 133 -23.20 1.70 -4.26
CA ILE A 133 -22.67 0.32 -4.17
C ILE A 133 -23.78 -0.72 -4.39
N ASN A 134 -24.96 -0.52 -3.81
CA ASN A 134 -26.10 -1.45 -3.98
C ASN A 134 -26.61 -1.56 -5.42
N LYS A 135 -26.29 -0.60 -6.29
CA LYS A 135 -26.62 -0.64 -7.72
C LYS A 135 -25.50 -1.23 -8.56
N SER A 136 -24.30 -1.39 -8.02
CA SER A 136 -23.16 -1.97 -8.72
C SER A 136 -23.31 -3.47 -8.92
N ARG A 137 -23.14 -3.92 -10.17
CA ARG A 137 -23.10 -5.35 -10.48
C ARG A 137 -21.91 -6.06 -9.83
N PHE A 138 -20.79 -5.37 -9.62
CA PHE A 138 -19.60 -5.97 -8.98
C PHE A 138 -19.86 -6.28 -7.52
N PHE A 139 -20.52 -5.36 -6.81
CA PHE A 139 -20.95 -5.59 -5.45
C PHE A 139 -21.91 -6.80 -5.34
N LYS A 140 -22.88 -6.90 -6.25
CA LYS A 140 -23.81 -8.04 -6.31
C LYS A 140 -23.10 -9.35 -6.66
N ALA A 141 -22.13 -9.33 -7.56
CA ALA A 141 -21.34 -10.50 -7.95
C ALA A 141 -20.46 -11.02 -6.80
N LEU A 142 -20.00 -10.13 -5.92
CA LEU A 142 -19.27 -10.50 -4.70
C LEU A 142 -20.20 -10.99 -3.57
N HIS A 143 -21.52 -10.78 -3.69
CA HIS A 143 -22.55 -11.19 -2.72
C HIS A 143 -23.72 -11.94 -3.39
N PRO A 144 -23.47 -13.02 -4.16
CA PRO A 144 -24.49 -13.61 -5.03
C PRO A 144 -25.62 -14.35 -4.28
N GLN A 145 -25.46 -14.63 -2.99
CA GLN A 145 -26.40 -15.40 -2.15
C GLN A 145 -26.58 -14.80 -0.75
N VAL A 146 -26.27 -13.52 -0.58
CA VAL A 146 -26.39 -12.84 0.71
C VAL A 146 -27.62 -11.94 0.70
N GLU A 147 -28.51 -12.12 1.67
CA GLU A 147 -29.62 -11.20 1.89
C GLU A 147 -29.11 -9.89 2.52
N LEU A 148 -29.01 -8.87 1.68
CA LEU A 148 -28.58 -7.55 2.13
C LEU A 148 -29.75 -6.74 2.66
N GLN A 149 -29.54 -6.09 3.81
CA GLN A 149 -30.46 -5.08 4.32
C GLN A 149 -30.69 -3.98 3.27
N ARG A 150 -31.93 -3.52 3.14
CA ARG A 150 -32.33 -2.47 2.21
C ARG A 150 -32.85 -1.26 3.00
N PRO A 151 -32.25 -0.07 2.85
CA PRO A 151 -31.11 0.25 1.97
C PRO A 151 -29.79 -0.31 2.49
N VAL A 152 -28.87 -0.64 1.58
CA VAL A 152 -27.49 -1.02 1.94
C VAL A 152 -26.78 0.24 2.43
N GLN A 153 -26.31 0.22 3.67
CA GLN A 153 -25.57 1.31 4.28
C GLN A 153 -24.09 0.95 4.34
N VAL A 154 -23.19 1.90 4.09
CA VAL A 154 -21.74 1.62 4.14
C VAL A 154 -21.33 1.11 5.54
N GLY A 155 -21.94 1.64 6.60
CA GLY A 155 -21.68 1.17 7.96
C GLY A 155 -22.13 -0.27 8.22
N SER A 156 -23.06 -0.84 7.45
CA SER A 156 -23.56 -2.19 7.71
C SER A 156 -22.57 -3.29 7.28
N CYS A 157 -21.49 -2.96 6.56
CA CYS A 157 -20.49 -3.95 6.12
C CYS A 157 -19.86 -4.69 7.31
N VAL A 158 -19.64 -4.01 8.44
CA VAL A 158 -19.01 -4.62 9.64
C VAL A 158 -19.82 -5.75 10.27
N SER A 159 -21.13 -5.81 9.98
CA SER A 159 -22.01 -6.87 10.51
C SER A 159 -21.54 -8.26 10.05
N CYS A 160 -21.19 -8.36 8.77
CA CYS A 160 -20.71 -9.59 8.13
C CYS A 160 -19.17 -9.64 8.10
N HIS A 161 -18.52 -8.48 7.94
CA HIS A 161 -17.08 -8.32 7.83
C HIS A 161 -16.47 -7.65 9.08
N PRO A 162 -16.20 -8.39 10.17
CA PRO A 162 -15.73 -7.82 11.41
C PRO A 162 -14.34 -7.16 11.33
N GLY A 163 -13.58 -7.37 10.25
CA GLY A 163 -12.31 -6.68 10.00
C GLY A 163 -12.42 -5.44 9.12
N ALA A 164 -13.63 -5.01 8.73
CA ALA A 164 -13.79 -3.94 7.74
C ALA A 164 -13.29 -2.57 8.23
N THR A 165 -13.26 -2.34 9.55
CA THR A 165 -12.66 -1.14 10.17
C THR A 165 -11.15 -1.09 9.94
N GLU A 166 -10.48 -2.23 9.88
CA GLU A 166 -9.05 -2.36 9.57
C GLU A 166 -8.81 -2.59 8.06
N TYR A 167 -9.81 -2.26 7.22
CA TYR A 167 -9.79 -2.48 5.77
C TYR A 167 -9.62 -3.96 5.36
N ASN A 168 -10.05 -4.88 6.23
CA ASN A 168 -10.09 -6.32 5.98
C ASN A 168 -11.54 -6.81 5.79
N PHE A 169 -11.95 -6.85 4.53
CA PHE A 169 -13.23 -7.39 4.07
C PHE A 169 -13.18 -8.90 3.78
N ARG A 170 -12.03 -9.56 3.89
CA ARG A 170 -11.96 -11.03 3.76
C ARG A 170 -12.32 -11.76 5.04
N LYS A 171 -12.09 -11.13 6.19
CA LYS A 171 -12.53 -11.65 7.47
C LYS A 171 -14.06 -11.58 7.53
N ILE A 172 -14.72 -12.74 7.62
CA ILE A 172 -16.17 -12.88 7.69
C ILE A 172 -16.59 -13.60 8.97
N ARG A 173 -17.80 -13.33 9.48
CA ARG A 173 -18.42 -14.19 10.49
C ARG A 173 -18.90 -15.49 9.83
N SER A 174 -18.63 -16.64 10.44
CA SER A 174 -19.19 -17.90 9.95
C SER A 174 -20.70 -17.90 10.17
N LYS A 175 -21.47 -18.07 9.08
CA LYS A 175 -22.92 -17.89 8.95
C LYS A 175 -23.38 -16.43 8.87
N VAL A 176 -23.59 -15.99 7.63
CA VAL A 176 -24.56 -14.98 7.22
C VAL A 176 -25.50 -15.67 6.24
#